data_AF-E9ELL9-F1
#
_entry.id   AF-E9ELL9-F1
#
_cell.length_a   1.000
_cell.length_b   1.000
_cell.length_c   1.000
_cell.angle_alpha   90.00
_cell.angle_beta   90.00
_cell.angle_gamma   90.00
#
_symmetry.space_group_name_H-M   'P 1'
#
loop_
_entity.id
_entity.type
_entity.pdbx_description
1 polymer ?
#
loop_
_entity_poly.entity_id
_entity_poly.type
_entity_poly.pdbx_seq_one_letter_code
_entity_poly.pdbx_strand_id
1 'polypeptide(L)'
;MLALTILLSAAAGVNAIIGGEVKAVQISETQFICADNCVFGGIYLAQKGHYCPAEEVARFEKDGEVFIPDPYDCRGSNQATGYVYAPLKDEDKDKIENCRLHTGDATDDYACTANRIVDGGGTKILQLSEVVEMLKSTTANTADNNKPAPPKSKEECAQIARQKYLECHDKTGDFDECQNQGAEVFQNCRDGK
;
A
#
# COMPACT_ATOMS: atom_id res chain seq x y z
N MET A 1 -5.99 -21.43 16.74
CA MET A 1 -5.49 -20.27 16.00
C MET A 1 -4.13 -20.64 15.46
N LEU A 2 -4.02 -20.87 14.15
CA LEU A 2 -2.73 -21.07 13.48
C LEU A 2 -2.10 -19.68 13.33
N ALA A 3 -1.08 -19.38 14.14
CA ALA A 3 -0.25 -18.19 13.94
C ALA A 3 0.57 -18.40 12.67
N LEU A 4 0.03 -17.97 11.53
CA LEU A 4 0.72 -18.01 10.26
C LEU A 4 1.71 -16.84 10.23
N THR A 5 2.92 -17.08 10.72
CA THR A 5 4.01 -16.10 10.61
C THR A 5 4.49 -16.10 9.16
N ILE A 6 4.10 -15.08 8.39
CA ILE A 6 4.55 -14.94 7.00
C ILE A 6 5.91 -14.26 7.07
N LEU A 7 6.99 -15.05 6.95
CA LEU A 7 8.35 -14.53 6.84
C LEU A 7 8.54 -13.93 5.44
N LEU A 8 8.32 -12.62 5.32
CA LEU A 8 8.75 -11.82 4.18
C LEU A 8 10.22 -11.45 4.43
N SER A 9 11.11 -11.88 3.54
CA SER A 9 12.54 -11.56 3.66
C SER A 9 12.77 -10.11 3.25
N ALA A 10 13.40 -9.33 4.13
CA ALA A 10 13.72 -7.92 3.87
C ALA A 10 14.67 -7.77 2.66
N ALA A 11 14.14 -7.26 1.55
CA ALA A 11 14.96 -6.67 0.51
C ALA A 11 15.23 -5.22 0.90
N ALA A 12 16.48 -4.90 1.27
CA ALA A 12 16.90 -3.52 1.52
C ALA A 12 16.92 -2.76 0.18
N GLY A 13 15.77 -2.19 -0.20
CA GLY A 13 15.65 -1.41 -1.43
C GLY A 13 14.21 -1.22 -1.87
N VAL A 14 13.28 -0.88 -0.98
CA VAL A 14 11.86 -0.87 -1.30
C VAL A 14 11.42 0.45 -1.91
N ASN A 15 10.95 0.37 -3.16
CA ASN A 15 10.26 1.45 -3.85
C ASN A 15 8.91 0.96 -4.40
N ALA A 16 8.29 -0.02 -3.72
CA ALA A 16 7.12 -0.67 -4.23
C ALA A 16 6.09 -0.84 -3.13
N ILE A 17 5.35 0.26 -2.94
CA ILE A 17 3.96 0.20 -2.52
C ILE A 17 3.28 -0.78 -3.46
N ILE A 18 2.54 -1.74 -2.92
CA ILE A 18 1.55 -2.43 -3.72
C ILE A 18 0.20 -1.82 -3.38
N GLY A 19 -0.39 -1.18 -4.39
CA GLY A 19 -1.81 -0.97 -4.54
C GLY A 19 -2.53 -0.40 -3.31
N GLY A 20 -2.64 0.93 -3.27
CA GLY A 20 -3.78 1.55 -2.62
C GLY A 20 -5.04 1.05 -3.31
N GLU A 21 -5.81 0.21 -2.61
CA GLU A 21 -7.25 -0.01 -2.81
C GLU A 21 -7.80 -1.15 -1.94
N VAL A 22 -7.15 -1.61 -0.87
CA VAL A 22 -7.75 -2.67 0.00
C VAL A 22 -8.71 -2.08 1.04
N LYS A 23 -9.97 -2.52 1.01
CA LYS A 23 -10.97 -2.33 2.07
C LYS A 23 -10.79 -3.37 3.18
N ALA A 24 -10.60 -4.62 2.77
CA ALA A 24 -10.54 -5.76 3.65
C ALA A 24 -9.73 -6.90 3.02
N VAL A 25 -9.20 -7.76 3.88
CA VAL A 25 -8.54 -9.00 3.48
C VAL A 25 -9.34 -10.18 4.02
N GLN A 26 -9.83 -11.02 3.12
CA GLN A 26 -10.48 -12.28 3.45
C GLN A 26 -9.41 -13.31 3.84
N ILE A 27 -9.55 -13.87 5.04
CA ILE A 27 -8.60 -14.85 5.62
C ILE A 27 -9.08 -16.28 5.37
N SER A 28 -10.40 -16.50 5.43
CA SER A 28 -11.08 -17.77 5.14
C SER A 28 -12.53 -17.49 4.76
N GLU A 29 -13.34 -18.49 4.43
CA GLU A 29 -14.78 -18.31 4.14
C GLU A 29 -15.59 -17.64 5.27
N THR A 30 -15.06 -17.62 6.51
CA THR A 30 -15.78 -17.12 7.69
C THR A 30 -15.02 -16.06 8.47
N GLN A 31 -13.86 -15.61 7.97
CA GLN A 31 -13.03 -14.63 8.66
C GLN A 31 -12.39 -13.64 7.71
N PHE A 32 -12.39 -12.37 8.11
CA PHE A 32 -11.71 -11.29 7.41
C PHE A 32 -11.12 -10.28 8.39
N ILE A 33 -10.26 -9.40 7.87
CA ILE A 33 -9.69 -8.26 8.58
C ILE A 33 -9.95 -6.99 7.75
N CYS A 34 -10.21 -5.87 8.43
CA CYS A 34 -10.35 -4.58 7.78
C CYS A 34 -8.98 -3.92 7.64
N ALA A 35 -8.80 -3.13 6.57
CA ALA A 35 -7.64 -2.28 6.45
C ALA A 35 -7.82 -1.05 7.35
N ASP A 36 -7.20 -1.09 8.54
CA ASP A 36 -7.46 -0.13 9.63
C ASP A 36 -6.21 0.08 10.50
N ASN A 37 -5.11 0.49 9.88
CA ASN A 37 -3.83 0.80 10.51
C ASN A 37 -3.31 -0.31 11.45
N CYS A 38 -3.39 -1.57 11.01
CA CYS A 38 -3.13 -2.73 11.84
C CYS A 38 -2.18 -3.73 11.17
N VAL A 39 -1.57 -4.63 11.96
CA VAL A 39 -0.70 -5.71 11.48
C VAL A 39 -1.36 -7.07 11.62
N PHE A 40 -1.28 -7.89 10.57
CA PHE A 40 -1.65 -9.30 10.61
C PHE A 40 -0.58 -10.15 9.93
N GLY A 41 -0.01 -11.11 10.67
CA GLY A 41 0.95 -12.07 10.10
C GLY A 41 2.21 -11.41 9.50
N GLY A 42 2.61 -10.23 9.96
CA GLY A 42 3.74 -9.46 9.42
C GLY A 42 3.38 -8.52 8.27
N ILE A 43 2.09 -8.37 7.94
CA ILE A 43 1.59 -7.46 6.91
C ILE A 43 0.89 -6.29 7.60
N TYR A 44 1.29 -5.06 7.31
CA TYR A 44 0.59 -3.86 7.71
C TYR A 44 -0.50 -3.52 6.71
N LEU A 45 -1.70 -3.19 7.20
CA LEU A 45 -2.86 -2.77 6.42
C LEU A 45 -3.24 -1.35 6.86
N ALA A 46 -2.90 -0.36 6.03
CA ALA A 46 -3.21 1.04 6.29
C ALA A 46 -4.71 1.33 6.09
N GLN A 47 -5.26 2.27 6.83
CA GLN A 47 -6.66 2.71 6.71
C GLN A 47 -7.00 3.31 5.33
N LYS A 48 -5.99 3.88 4.65
CA LYS A 48 -6.07 4.34 3.25
C LYS A 48 -6.05 3.20 2.23
N GLY A 49 -5.98 1.95 2.70
CA GLY A 49 -6.00 0.75 1.88
C GLY A 49 -4.69 0.39 1.21
N HIS A 50 -3.57 1.00 1.63
CA HIS A 50 -2.23 0.53 1.32
C HIS A 50 -1.87 -0.69 2.17
N TYR A 51 -0.97 -1.53 1.68
CA TYR A 51 -0.41 -2.62 2.46
C TYR A 51 1.06 -2.86 2.11
N CYS A 52 1.82 -3.31 3.09
CA CYS A 52 3.26 -3.54 3.01
C CYS A 52 3.71 -4.52 4.10
N PRO A 53 4.94 -5.05 4.04
CA PRO A 53 5.54 -5.72 5.18
C PRO A 53 5.59 -4.78 6.40
N ALA A 54 5.38 -5.32 7.60
CA ALA A 54 5.33 -4.54 8.83
C ALA A 54 6.65 -3.78 9.10
N GLU A 55 7.79 -4.28 8.63
CA GLU A 55 9.07 -3.56 8.71
C GLU A 55 9.18 -2.33 7.81
N GLU A 56 8.28 -2.18 6.83
CA GLU A 56 8.24 -1.05 5.90
C GLU A 56 7.30 0.07 6.32
N VAL A 57 6.64 -0.09 7.47
CA VAL A 57 5.81 0.96 8.05
C VAL A 57 6.68 2.16 8.40
N ALA A 58 6.21 3.33 8.02
CA ALA A 58 6.86 4.60 8.25
C ALA A 58 5.92 5.55 8.98
N ARG A 59 6.49 6.51 9.69
CA ARG A 59 5.73 7.63 10.22
C ARG A 59 5.41 8.63 9.12
N PHE A 60 4.20 9.14 9.12
CA PHE A 60 3.79 10.27 8.31
C PHE A 60 3.97 11.55 9.12
N GLU A 61 4.90 12.40 8.73
CA GLU A 61 5.25 13.63 9.44
C GLU A 61 5.01 14.87 8.57
N LYS A 62 4.46 15.94 9.15
CA LYS A 62 4.34 17.26 8.55
C LYS A 62 5.11 18.25 9.39
N ASP A 63 5.99 19.04 8.78
CA ASP A 63 6.80 20.05 9.47
C ASP A 63 7.59 19.48 10.69
N GLY A 64 7.96 18.20 10.64
CA GLY A 64 8.69 17.49 11.70
C GLY A 64 7.81 16.95 12.84
N GLU A 65 6.49 17.12 12.75
CA GLU A 65 5.52 16.57 13.69
C GLU A 65 4.75 15.40 13.08
N VAL A 66 4.44 14.40 13.89
CA VAL A 66 3.64 13.25 13.46
C VAL A 66 2.21 13.71 13.13
N PHE A 67 1.72 13.35 11.95
CA PHE A 67 0.36 13.66 11.55
C PHE A 67 -0.64 12.79 12.34
N ILE A 68 -1.54 13.42 13.08
CA ILE A 68 -2.66 12.78 13.78
C ILE A 68 -3.92 13.27 13.06
N PRO A 69 -4.62 12.41 12.29
CA PRO A 69 -5.09 11.11 12.77
C PRO A 69 -4.33 9.87 12.29
N ASP A 70 -3.55 9.93 11.21
CA ASP A 70 -2.89 8.75 10.61
C ASP A 70 -1.36 8.86 10.72
N PRO A 71 -0.80 8.48 11.88
CA PRO A 71 0.62 8.65 12.13
C PRO A 71 1.48 7.69 11.31
N TYR A 72 0.89 6.63 10.74
CA TYR A 72 1.61 5.53 10.09
C TYR A 72 1.02 5.22 8.72
N ASP A 73 1.90 4.93 7.76
CA ASP A 73 1.51 4.37 6.46
C ASP A 73 2.69 3.55 5.91
N CYS A 74 2.47 2.86 4.79
CA CYS A 74 3.53 2.18 4.07
C CYS A 74 4.49 3.19 3.45
N ARG A 75 5.80 2.95 3.58
CA ARG A 75 6.82 3.83 2.98
C ARG A 75 6.58 3.99 1.47
N GLY A 76 6.60 5.23 1.00
CA GLY A 76 6.42 5.59 -0.40
C GLY A 76 4.97 5.81 -0.82
N SER A 77 3.97 5.50 0.01
CA SER A 77 2.55 5.76 -0.30
C SER A 77 2.29 7.23 -0.67
N ASN A 78 1.16 7.51 -1.34
CA ASN A 78 0.90 8.85 -1.92
C ASN A 78 1.00 9.95 -0.85
N GLN A 79 2.08 10.73 -0.94
CA GLN A 79 2.43 11.76 0.01
C GLN A 79 1.80 13.08 -0.44
N ALA A 80 0.85 13.59 0.35
CA ALA A 80 0.37 14.95 0.14
C ALA A 80 1.54 15.96 0.28
N THR A 81 1.43 17.12 -0.36
CA THR A 81 2.46 18.16 -0.30
C THR A 81 2.68 18.64 1.14
N GLY A 82 3.94 18.74 1.59
CA GLY A 82 4.33 19.03 2.98
C GLY A 82 4.44 17.80 3.89
N TYR A 83 4.01 16.66 3.36
CA TYR A 83 4.27 15.28 3.78
C TYR A 83 5.76 14.95 3.93
N VAL A 84 6.20 14.06 4.83
CA VAL A 84 7.40 13.21 4.67
C VAL A 84 7.20 11.85 5.36
N TYR A 85 7.82 10.80 4.82
CA TYR A 85 7.96 9.52 5.51
C TYR A 85 9.23 9.48 6.35
N ALA A 86 9.07 9.36 7.66
CA ALA A 86 10.18 9.14 8.59
C ALA A 86 10.23 7.65 9.02
N PRO A 87 11.42 7.11 9.32
CA PRO A 87 11.52 5.78 9.91
C PRO A 87 10.70 5.66 11.18
N LEU A 88 9.99 4.53 11.33
CA LEU A 88 9.30 4.18 12.56
C LEU A 88 10.31 4.09 13.71
N LYS A 89 10.04 4.75 14.83
CA LYS A 89 10.88 4.65 16.03
C LYS A 89 10.48 3.39 16.79
N ASP A 90 11.41 2.86 17.59
CA ASP A 90 11.13 1.68 18.42
C ASP A 90 9.94 1.90 19.37
N GLU A 91 9.81 3.10 19.94
CA GLU A 91 8.68 3.50 20.80
C GLU A 91 7.32 3.57 20.09
N ASP A 92 7.31 3.60 18.75
CA ASP A 92 6.09 3.61 17.94
C ASP A 92 5.68 2.20 17.49
N LYS A 93 6.58 1.21 17.55
CA LYS A 93 6.28 -0.17 17.12
C LYS A 93 5.13 -0.78 17.92
N ASP A 94 5.10 -0.52 19.23
CA ASP A 94 4.06 -1.02 20.13
C ASP A 94 2.71 -0.27 19.97
N LYS A 95 2.69 0.84 19.23
CA LYS A 95 1.46 1.61 18.93
C LYS A 95 0.72 1.09 17.70
N ILE A 96 1.36 0.25 16.89
CA ILE A 96 0.72 -0.41 15.76
C ILE A 96 -0.01 -1.64 16.28
N GLU A 97 -1.33 -1.62 16.22
CA GLU A 97 -2.16 -2.70 16.76
C GLU A 97 -2.17 -3.93 15.86
N ASN A 98 -2.44 -5.10 16.44
CA ASN A 98 -2.76 -6.30 15.66
C ASN A 98 -4.16 -6.18 15.07
N CYS A 99 -4.34 -6.62 13.82
CA CYS A 99 -5.65 -6.57 13.18
C CYS A 99 -6.68 -7.42 13.93
N ARG A 100 -7.88 -6.87 14.07
CA ARG A 100 -9.03 -7.60 14.59
C ARG A 100 -9.57 -8.55 13.53
N LEU A 101 -9.72 -9.82 13.90
CA LEU A 101 -10.45 -10.79 13.09
C LEU A 101 -11.95 -10.58 13.26
N HIS A 102 -12.63 -10.34 12.14
CA HIS A 102 -14.07 -10.27 12.06
C HIS A 102 -14.61 -11.60 11.54
N THR A 103 -15.77 -12.01 12.04
CA THR A 103 -16.48 -13.21 11.59
C THR A 103 -17.43 -12.85 10.44
N GLY A 104 -17.44 -13.67 9.40
CA GLY A 104 -18.33 -13.52 8.24
C GLY A 104 -17.57 -13.34 6.93
N ASP A 105 -18.27 -12.75 5.97
CA ASP A 105 -17.77 -12.45 4.63
C ASP A 105 -17.46 -10.95 4.54
N ALA A 106 -16.26 -10.60 4.06
CA ALA A 106 -15.84 -9.20 3.91
C ALA A 106 -16.69 -8.40 2.91
N THR A 107 -17.48 -9.09 2.07
CA THR A 107 -18.45 -8.47 1.15
C THR A 107 -19.68 -7.91 1.86
N ASP A 108 -19.89 -8.24 3.15
CA ASP A 108 -20.90 -7.57 3.96
C ASP A 108 -20.49 -6.10 4.19
N ASP A 109 -21.18 -5.21 3.47
CA ASP A 109 -20.65 -3.91 3.05
C ASP A 109 -20.38 -2.94 4.22
N TYR A 110 -20.93 -3.23 5.40
CA TYR A 110 -20.83 -2.39 6.60
C TYR A 110 -19.63 -2.71 7.50
N ALA A 111 -19.02 -3.90 7.39
CA ALA A 111 -18.10 -4.35 8.43
C ALA A 111 -16.80 -3.53 8.53
N CYS A 112 -16.29 -3.02 7.40
CA CYS A 112 -15.05 -2.25 7.33
C CYS A 112 -15.27 -0.76 7.03
N THR A 113 -16.50 -0.27 7.15
CA THR A 113 -16.85 1.12 6.78
C THR A 113 -16.80 2.07 7.98
N ALA A 114 -16.93 1.56 9.21
CA ALA A 114 -17.00 2.36 10.44
C ALA A 114 -15.70 3.10 10.81
N ASN A 115 -14.54 2.62 10.32
CA ASN A 115 -13.23 3.17 10.63
C ASN A 115 -12.52 3.66 9.35
N ARG A 116 -13.21 4.39 8.47
CA ARG A 116 -12.58 4.91 7.25
C ARG A 116 -12.60 6.42 7.21
N ILE A 117 -11.47 6.98 6.82
CA ILE A 117 -11.39 8.39 6.45
C ILE A 117 -12.16 8.57 5.15
N VAL A 118 -12.95 9.65 5.13
CA VAL A 118 -13.99 9.95 4.12
C VAL A 118 -13.41 10.04 2.70
N ASP A 119 -12.10 10.32 2.56
CA ASP A 119 -11.48 10.68 1.27
C ASP A 119 -10.24 9.84 0.88
N GLY A 120 -10.17 8.55 1.23
CA GLY A 120 -8.99 7.78 0.81
C GLY A 120 -8.90 6.29 1.08
N GLY A 121 -9.94 5.63 1.58
CA GLY A 121 -9.85 4.19 1.83
C GLY A 121 -9.90 3.34 0.55
N GLY A 122 -9.37 2.12 0.61
CA GLY A 122 -9.43 1.19 -0.51
C GLY A 122 -10.80 0.54 -0.75
N THR A 123 -11.16 0.16 -1.97
CA THR A 123 -12.49 -0.38 -2.33
C THR A 123 -12.54 -1.90 -2.50
N LYS A 124 -11.40 -2.55 -2.66
CA LYS A 124 -11.26 -3.96 -3.00
C LYS A 124 -11.22 -4.85 -1.77
N ILE A 125 -11.76 -6.04 -1.92
CA ILE A 125 -11.58 -7.14 -0.98
C ILE A 125 -10.62 -8.11 -1.65
N LEU A 126 -9.54 -8.47 -0.96
CA LEU A 126 -8.55 -9.42 -1.45
C LEU A 126 -8.51 -10.66 -0.58
N GLN A 127 -8.17 -11.81 -1.16
CA GLN A 127 -7.79 -12.98 -0.36
C GLN A 127 -6.39 -12.77 0.21
N LEU A 128 -6.14 -13.31 1.41
CA LEU A 128 -4.82 -13.25 2.04
C LEU A 128 -3.70 -13.80 1.13
N SER A 129 -4.00 -14.85 0.36
CA SER A 129 -3.04 -15.41 -0.59
C SER A 129 -2.62 -14.42 -1.67
N GLU A 130 -3.55 -13.60 -2.18
CA GLU A 130 -3.27 -12.58 -3.20
C GLU A 130 -2.37 -11.49 -2.63
N VAL A 131 -2.65 -11.03 -1.41
CA VAL A 131 -1.81 -10.04 -0.70
C VAL A 131 -0.38 -10.56 -0.56
N VAL A 132 -0.23 -11.81 -0.11
CA VAL A 132 1.10 -12.44 0.06
C VAL A 132 1.83 -12.62 -1.26
N GLU A 133 1.13 -13.05 -2.32
CA GLU A 133 1.72 -13.22 -3.65
C GLU A 133 2.22 -11.89 -4.20
N MET A 134 1.40 -10.85 -4.08
CA MET A 134 1.77 -9.51 -4.48
C MET A 134 3.03 -9.03 -3.75
N LEU A 135 3.09 -9.16 -2.42
CA LEU A 135 4.27 -8.77 -1.63
C LEU A 135 5.54 -9.55 -2.03
N LYS A 136 5.41 -10.83 -2.36
CA LYS A 136 6.53 -11.66 -2.86
C LYS A 136 7.00 -11.26 -4.26
N SER A 137 6.08 -10.96 -5.18
CA SER A 137 6.42 -10.55 -6.54
C SER A 137 7.23 -9.23 -6.56
N THR A 138 6.94 -8.37 -5.60
CA THR A 138 7.59 -7.07 -5.45
C THR A 138 9.01 -7.16 -4.90
N THR A 139 9.23 -8.03 -3.91
CA THR A 139 10.57 -8.29 -3.35
C THR A 139 11.52 -9.00 -4.32
N ALA A 140 10.97 -9.76 -5.27
CA ALA A 140 11.76 -10.40 -6.34
C ALA A 140 12.30 -9.38 -7.39
N ASN A 141 11.61 -8.25 -7.58
CA ASN A 141 11.99 -7.22 -8.56
C ASN A 141 13.08 -6.26 -8.07
N THR A 142 13.49 -6.35 -6.80
CA THR A 142 14.54 -5.51 -6.19
C THR A 142 15.95 -6.14 -6.19
N ALA A 143 16.12 -7.33 -6.76
CA ALA A 143 17.39 -8.08 -6.69
C ALA A 143 18.30 -7.98 -7.94
N ASP A 144 17.94 -7.27 -9.02
CA ASP A 144 18.73 -7.30 -10.26
C ASP A 144 18.82 -5.94 -10.96
N ASN A 145 19.68 -5.06 -10.44
CA ASN A 145 19.97 -3.73 -11.00
C ASN A 145 20.82 -3.74 -12.29
N ASN A 146 20.83 -4.81 -13.09
CA ASN A 146 21.61 -4.83 -14.35
C ASN A 146 21.08 -5.75 -15.47
N LYS A 147 19.78 -6.06 -15.48
CA LYS A 147 19.16 -6.76 -16.61
C LYS A 147 17.85 -6.05 -16.99
N PRO A 148 17.56 -5.81 -18.28
CA PRO A 148 16.28 -5.25 -18.67
C PRO A 148 15.16 -6.11 -18.08
N ALA A 149 14.33 -5.47 -17.26
CA ALA A 149 13.25 -6.13 -16.56
C ALA A 149 12.29 -6.76 -17.59
N PRO A 150 11.75 -7.96 -17.31
CA PRO A 150 10.64 -8.47 -18.10
C PRO A 150 9.49 -7.44 -18.07
N PRO A 151 8.74 -7.27 -19.17
CA PRO A 151 7.72 -6.24 -19.27
C PRO A 151 6.69 -6.40 -18.14
N LYS A 152 6.52 -5.32 -17.35
CA LYS A 152 5.52 -5.25 -16.28
C LYS A 152 4.12 -5.48 -16.86
N SER A 153 3.23 -6.05 -16.05
CA SER A 153 1.86 -6.29 -16.47
C SER A 153 1.14 -4.97 -16.81
N LYS A 154 0.11 -5.04 -17.65
CA LYS A 154 -0.67 -3.86 -18.03
C LYS A 154 -1.30 -3.16 -16.82
N GLU A 155 -1.73 -3.94 -15.82
CA GLU A 155 -2.25 -3.46 -14.54
C GLU A 155 -1.20 -2.66 -13.76
N GLU A 156 0.02 -3.19 -13.62
CA GLU A 156 1.12 -2.50 -12.93
C GLU A 156 1.50 -1.21 -13.65
N CYS A 157 1.59 -1.22 -14.98
CA CYS A 157 1.87 -0.01 -15.74
C CYS A 157 0.76 1.03 -15.60
N ALA A 158 -0.50 0.61 -15.54
CA ALA A 158 -1.62 1.52 -15.31
C ALA A 158 -1.56 2.17 -13.93
N GLN A 159 -1.12 1.43 -12.90
CA GLN A 159 -0.93 1.99 -11.56
C GLN A 159 0.19 3.03 -11.52
N ILE A 160 1.35 2.73 -12.12
CA ILE A 160 2.50 3.66 -12.17
C ILE A 160 2.11 4.93 -12.95
N ALA A 161 1.40 4.77 -14.08
CA ALA A 161 0.90 5.88 -14.87
C ALA A 161 -0.12 6.75 -14.11
N ARG A 162 -1.05 6.12 -13.38
CA ARG A 162 -2.03 6.81 -12.53
C ARG A 162 -1.35 7.59 -11.42
N GLN A 163 -0.32 7.02 -10.80
CA GLN A 163 0.48 7.71 -9.79
C GLN A 163 1.13 8.97 -10.38
N LYS A 164 1.73 8.86 -11.58
CA LYS A 164 2.33 10.01 -12.26
C LYS A 164 1.32 11.11 -12.58
N TYR A 165 0.13 10.73 -13.04
CA TYR A 165 -0.96 11.67 -13.29
C TYR A 165 -1.34 12.43 -12.02
N LEU A 166 -1.55 11.73 -10.90
CA LEU A 166 -1.95 12.34 -9.63
C LEU A 166 -0.86 13.30 -9.10
N GLU A 167 0.41 12.90 -9.16
CA GLU A 167 1.54 13.77 -8.78
C GLU A 167 1.60 15.07 -9.58
N CYS A 168 1.32 14.99 -10.89
CA CYS A 168 1.29 16.17 -11.74
C CYS A 168 0.06 17.03 -11.39
N HIS A 169 -1.10 16.41 -11.24
CA HIS A 169 -2.35 17.12 -11.01
C HIS A 169 -2.30 17.90 -9.68
N ASP A 170 -1.69 17.33 -8.65
CA ASP A 170 -1.50 18.01 -7.37
C ASP A 170 -0.51 19.18 -7.44
N LYS A 171 0.39 19.20 -8.43
CA LYS A 171 1.38 20.28 -8.63
C LYS A 171 0.86 21.41 -9.51
N THR A 172 0.22 21.06 -10.61
CA THR A 172 -0.10 22.03 -11.68
C THR A 172 -1.60 22.27 -11.80
N GLY A 173 -2.43 21.29 -11.42
CA GLY A 173 -3.88 21.28 -11.70
C GLY A 173 -4.21 21.20 -13.20
N ASP A 174 -3.21 21.05 -14.07
CA ASP A 174 -3.39 21.01 -15.52
C ASP A 174 -3.68 19.59 -15.98
N PHE A 175 -4.94 19.33 -16.29
CA PHE A 175 -5.40 18.00 -16.71
C PHE A 175 -4.63 17.45 -17.91
N ASP A 176 -4.39 18.28 -18.93
CA ASP A 176 -3.82 17.83 -20.21
C ASP A 176 -2.32 17.51 -20.03
N GLU A 177 -1.60 18.34 -19.28
CA GLU A 177 -0.20 18.07 -18.94
C GLU A 177 -0.07 16.75 -18.18
N CYS A 178 -0.92 16.53 -17.19
CA CYS A 178 -0.84 15.37 -16.32
C CYS A 178 -1.28 14.08 -17.01
N GLN A 179 -2.27 14.18 -17.89
CA GLN A 179 -2.67 13.07 -18.75
C GLN A 179 -1.52 12.64 -19.66
N ASN A 180 -0.79 13.60 -20.24
CA ASN A 180 0.36 13.29 -21.09
C ASN A 180 1.50 12.64 -20.31
N GLN A 181 1.83 13.14 -19.12
CA GLN A 181 2.86 12.52 -18.27
C GLN A 181 2.48 11.11 -17.82
N GLY A 182 1.22 10.88 -17.44
CA GLY A 182 0.72 9.55 -17.09
C GLY A 182 0.79 8.59 -18.29
N ALA A 183 0.37 9.03 -19.47
CA ALA A 183 0.43 8.23 -20.69
C ALA A 183 1.87 7.88 -21.11
N GLU A 184 2.81 8.81 -20.97
CA GLU A 184 4.23 8.57 -21.24
C GLU A 184 4.80 7.49 -20.31
N VAL A 185 4.54 7.60 -19.02
CA VAL A 185 4.97 6.61 -18.02
C VAL A 185 4.34 5.24 -18.27
N PHE A 186 3.08 5.19 -18.69
CA PHE A 186 2.43 3.94 -19.09
C PHE A 186 3.15 3.25 -20.26
N GLN A 187 3.49 4.02 -21.30
CA GLN A 187 4.18 3.47 -22.48
C GLN A 187 5.60 3.04 -22.13
N ASN A 188 6.35 3.85 -21.38
CA ASN A 188 7.70 3.50 -20.94
C ASN A 188 7.69 2.22 -20.11
N CYS A 189 6.73 2.07 -19.20
CA CYS A 189 6.56 0.86 -18.41
C CYS A 189 6.26 -0.38 -19.28
N ARG A 190 5.37 -0.25 -20.28
CA ARG A 190 5.06 -1.35 -21.22
C ARG A 190 6.25 -1.71 -22.11
N ASP A 191 7.04 -0.73 -22.47
CA ASP A 191 8.24 -0.88 -23.30
C ASP A 191 9.45 -1.38 -22.49
N GLY A 192 9.34 -1.45 -21.16
CA GLY A 192 10.45 -1.81 -20.27
C GLY A 192 11.57 -0.77 -20.22
N LYS A 193 11.23 0.52 -20.40
CA LYS A 193 12.15 1.68 -20.42
C LYS A 193 12.18 2.41 -19.08
#